data_AF-A0A1J9UVE9-F1
#
_entry.id   AF-A0A1J9UVE9-F1
#
_cell.length_a   1.000
_cell.length_b   1.000
_cell.length_c   1.000
_cell.angle_alpha   90.00
_cell.angle_beta   90.00
_cell.angle_gamma   90.00
#
_symmetry.space_group_name_H-M   'P 1'
#
loop_
_entity.id
_entity.type
_entity.pdbx_description
1 polymer ?
#
loop_
_entity_poly.entity_id
_entity_poly.type
_entity_poly.pdbx_seq_one_letter_code
_entity_poly.pdbx_strand_id
1 'polypeptide(L)'
;MSRKDFDLNMDDKQMKTLMKRAKRKQLFRNFVISIFASTLVIVGSFTLIVYLKQKNFNEMEKRVFAEQTVTGPNIKFYSHRKLNMGLMSDSIMYSSYKNISGQPVKWIDEIYEYDVWGYMSRSHNGNTHLEEELSNIDEAETLQDYNIQTMQREMRFYLPFMKYVNYANDLNQIGDLKNKVAEVALSFDKAYTMDEIMRILPKGVQPVWFWVDTYNEKKRDEYVGLTDPKTGAVLNAEKSTLVYGFTGSYAKKEEEIKMDFERHSKEFMGAMKTLAEDERHMDNAKDSYKEIKNTKPKDLPIYGVVVTGKIENLQSLQGAPYIKAAVRGVTVEKY
;
A
#
# COMPACT_ATOMS: atom_id res chain seq x y z
N MET A 1 -11.05 20.07 66.38
CA MET A 1 -10.66 21.24 67.19
C MET A 1 -11.73 21.39 68.27
N SER A 2 -11.35 21.18 69.53
CA SER A 2 -12.26 21.21 70.68
C SER A 2 -12.83 22.62 70.86
N ARG A 3 -14.11 22.70 71.23
CA ARG A 3 -14.93 23.91 71.39
C ARG A 3 -14.65 24.56 72.76
N LYS A 4 -13.41 24.91 73.05
CA LYS A 4 -13.04 25.76 74.20
C LYS A 4 -11.96 26.72 73.73
N ASP A 5 -12.10 27.98 74.12
CA ASP A 5 -11.27 29.16 73.80
C ASP A 5 -11.77 30.01 72.62
N PHE A 6 -13.02 30.47 72.70
CA PHE A 6 -13.45 31.70 72.02
C PHE A 6 -13.50 32.80 73.08
N ASP A 7 -12.36 33.45 73.29
CA ASP A 7 -12.21 34.55 74.25
C ASP A 7 -12.79 35.84 73.64
N LEU A 8 -13.80 36.42 74.28
CA LEU A 8 -14.65 37.50 73.72
C LEU A 8 -14.02 38.91 73.83
N ASN A 9 -12.72 39.03 74.14
CA ASN A 9 -11.98 40.30 74.24
C ASN A 9 -10.76 40.31 73.30
N MET A 10 -10.97 40.22 71.99
CA MET A 10 -9.91 40.34 70.98
C MET A 10 -9.86 41.74 70.36
N ASP A 11 -8.67 42.37 70.37
CA ASP A 11 -8.38 43.65 69.72
C ASP A 11 -8.53 43.56 68.19
N ASP A 12 -8.97 44.64 67.52
CA ASP A 12 -9.22 44.71 66.07
C ASP A 12 -8.00 44.26 65.24
N LYS A 13 -6.80 44.53 65.74
CA LYS A 13 -5.53 44.11 65.12
C LYS A 13 -5.35 42.59 65.17
N GLN A 14 -5.76 41.94 66.26
CA GLN A 14 -5.73 40.48 66.41
C GLN A 14 -6.76 39.82 65.50
N MET A 15 -7.98 40.38 65.44
CA MET A 15 -9.05 39.92 64.55
C MET A 15 -8.63 39.99 63.07
N LYS A 16 -8.04 41.11 62.63
CA LYS A 16 -7.53 41.29 61.25
C LYS A 16 -6.42 40.29 60.90
N THR A 17 -5.57 39.96 61.87
CA THR A 17 -4.47 38.99 61.68
C THR A 17 -4.99 37.57 61.58
N LEU A 18 -5.96 37.19 62.41
CA LEU A 18 -6.66 35.90 62.35
C LEU A 18 -7.41 35.72 61.03
N MET A 19 -8.16 36.73 60.58
CA MET A 19 -8.85 36.70 59.28
C MET A 19 -7.86 36.54 58.12
N LYS A 20 -6.73 37.26 58.11
CA LYS A 20 -5.68 37.11 57.08
C LYS A 20 -5.03 35.71 57.10
N ARG A 21 -4.83 35.12 58.28
CA ARG A 21 -4.30 33.75 58.42
C ARG A 21 -5.30 32.71 57.93
N ALA A 22 -6.59 32.89 58.25
CA ALA A 22 -7.67 32.03 57.76
C ALA A 22 -7.82 32.10 56.22
N LYS A 23 -7.82 33.32 55.64
CA LYS A 23 -7.84 33.52 54.18
C LYS A 23 -6.65 32.85 53.48
N ARG A 24 -5.43 33.02 54.01
CA ARG A 24 -4.23 32.34 53.47
C ARG A 24 -4.33 30.82 53.53
N LYS A 25 -4.83 30.26 54.64
CA LYS A 25 -5.03 28.81 54.79
C LYS A 25 -6.10 28.28 53.82
N GLN A 26 -7.17 29.04 53.59
CA GLN A 26 -8.21 28.70 52.62
C GLN A 26 -7.70 28.74 51.18
N LEU A 27 -6.96 29.79 50.81
CA LEU A 27 -6.33 29.89 49.48
C LEU A 27 -5.35 28.75 49.25
N PHE A 28 -4.49 28.44 50.23
CA PHE A 28 -3.57 27.31 50.14
C PHE A 28 -4.31 25.97 49.97
N ARG A 29 -5.38 25.74 50.75
CA ARG A 29 -6.21 24.52 50.60
C ARG A 29 -6.80 24.41 49.19
N ASN A 30 -7.40 25.49 48.68
CA ASN A 30 -7.99 25.50 47.33
C ASN A 30 -6.91 25.33 46.24
N PHE A 31 -5.74 25.93 46.42
CA PHE A 31 -4.59 25.76 45.54
C PHE A 31 -4.14 24.30 45.49
N VAL A 32 -4.01 23.64 46.64
CA VAL A 32 -3.64 22.22 46.71
C VAL A 32 -4.70 21.33 46.04
N ILE A 33 -6.00 21.55 46.34
CA ILE A 33 -7.08 20.81 45.68
C ILE A 33 -7.06 21.02 44.17
N SER A 34 -6.84 22.26 43.70
CA SER A 34 -6.72 22.57 42.28
C SER A 34 -5.55 21.85 41.64
N ILE A 35 -4.38 21.78 42.30
CA ILE A 35 -3.24 21.02 41.79
C ILE A 35 -3.61 19.55 41.64
N PHE A 36 -4.19 18.93 42.67
CA PHE A 36 -4.59 17.52 42.60
C PHE A 36 -5.62 17.26 41.49
N ALA A 37 -6.65 18.11 41.40
CA ALA A 37 -7.66 18.01 40.35
C ALA A 37 -7.06 18.18 38.95
N SER A 38 -6.22 19.20 38.75
CA SER A 38 -5.53 19.44 37.48
C SER A 38 -4.60 18.28 37.12
N THR A 39 -3.84 17.73 38.07
CA THR A 39 -2.98 16.56 37.83
C THR A 39 -3.80 15.36 37.39
N LEU A 40 -4.94 15.07 38.05
CA LEU A 40 -5.81 13.96 37.64
C LEU A 40 -6.37 14.15 36.22
N VAL A 41 -6.79 15.37 35.89
CA VAL A 41 -7.26 15.69 34.54
C VAL A 41 -6.13 15.52 33.52
N ILE A 42 -4.93 16.04 33.79
CA ILE A 42 -3.78 15.94 32.88
C ILE A 42 -3.40 14.48 32.65
N VAL A 43 -3.32 13.66 33.71
CA VAL A 43 -2.98 12.23 33.60
C VAL A 43 -4.07 11.48 32.83
N GLY A 44 -5.35 11.77 33.13
CA GLY A 44 -6.48 11.18 32.41
C GLY A 44 -6.47 11.54 30.92
N SER A 45 -6.30 12.82 30.58
CA SER A 45 -6.20 13.30 29.21
C SER A 45 -4.99 12.71 28.48
N PHE A 46 -3.83 12.66 29.12
CA PHE A 46 -2.62 12.06 28.53
C PHE A 46 -2.81 10.57 28.23
N THR A 47 -3.42 9.84 29.16
CA THR A 47 -3.70 8.40 28.99
C THR A 47 -4.68 8.17 27.85
N LEU A 48 -5.73 9.00 27.76
CA LEU A 48 -6.70 8.93 26.66
C LEU A 48 -6.05 9.25 25.30
N ILE A 49 -5.22 10.29 25.23
CA ILE A 49 -4.48 10.65 24.01
C ILE A 49 -3.61 9.48 23.54
N VAL A 50 -2.81 8.89 24.45
CA VAL A 50 -1.95 7.75 24.13
C VAL A 50 -2.77 6.55 23.65
N TYR A 51 -3.89 6.23 24.32
CA TYR A 51 -4.77 5.14 23.92
C TYR A 51 -5.37 5.34 22.51
N LEU A 52 -5.90 6.53 22.23
CA LEU A 52 -6.50 6.84 20.93
C LEU A 52 -5.46 6.82 19.80
N LYS A 53 -4.27 7.40 20.02
CA LYS A 53 -3.17 7.33 19.06
C LYS A 53 -2.76 5.89 18.78
N GLN A 54 -2.62 5.05 19.82
CA GLN A 54 -2.24 3.65 19.65
C GLN A 54 -3.32 2.86 18.89
N LYS A 55 -4.60 3.14 19.15
CA LYS A 55 -5.71 2.55 18.40
C LYS A 55 -5.62 2.92 16.91
N ASN A 56 -5.46 4.20 16.59
CA ASN A 56 -5.34 4.67 15.21
C ASN A 56 -4.08 4.13 14.52
N PHE A 57 -2.97 4.00 15.23
CA PHE A 57 -1.76 3.34 14.73
C PHE A 57 -2.03 1.87 14.37
N ASN A 58 -2.65 1.10 15.25
CA ASN A 58 -2.93 -0.32 14.98
C ASN A 58 -3.88 -0.51 13.79
N GLU A 59 -4.87 0.37 13.66
CA GLU A 59 -5.79 0.35 12.52
C GLU A 59 -5.09 0.73 11.21
N MET A 60 -4.25 1.77 11.23
CA MET A 60 -3.41 2.17 10.10
C MET A 60 -2.47 1.04 9.70
N GLU A 61 -1.74 0.47 10.65
CA GLU A 61 -0.76 -0.60 10.40
C GLU A 61 -1.42 -1.83 9.79
N LYS A 62 -2.57 -2.27 10.34
CA LYS A 62 -3.36 -3.38 9.78
C LYS A 62 -3.73 -3.13 8.32
N ARG A 63 -4.14 -1.91 8.00
CA ARG A 63 -4.53 -1.53 6.64
C ARG A 63 -3.32 -1.45 5.71
N VAL A 64 -2.26 -0.75 6.11
CA VAL A 64 -1.03 -0.61 5.31
C VAL A 64 -0.46 -1.97 4.96
N PHE A 65 -0.40 -2.91 5.92
CA PHE A 65 0.04 -4.27 5.63
C PHE A 65 -0.92 -5.02 4.70
N ALA A 66 -2.24 -4.83 4.83
CA ALA A 66 -3.20 -5.43 3.92
C ALA A 66 -3.07 -4.89 2.49
N GLU A 67 -2.96 -3.56 2.32
CA GLU A 67 -2.71 -2.90 1.02
C GLU A 67 -1.41 -3.41 0.39
N GLN A 68 -0.32 -3.46 1.16
CA GLN A 68 0.98 -3.95 0.70
C GLN A 68 0.95 -5.44 0.28
N THR A 69 0.10 -6.24 0.92
CA THR A 69 -0.02 -7.67 0.60
C THR A 69 -0.67 -7.90 -0.76
N VAL A 70 -1.57 -6.99 -1.16
CA VAL A 70 -2.45 -7.20 -2.34
C VAL A 70 -2.15 -6.27 -3.51
N THR A 71 -1.48 -5.14 -3.29
CA THR A 71 -1.14 -4.17 -4.33
C THR A 71 0.38 -4.12 -4.54
N GLY A 72 0.82 -3.40 -5.58
CA GLY A 72 2.24 -3.10 -5.75
C GLY A 72 3.04 -4.28 -6.33
N PRO A 73 2.95 -4.51 -7.65
CA PRO A 73 3.63 -5.62 -8.29
C PRO A 73 5.14 -5.63 -8.02
N ASN A 74 5.61 -6.74 -7.43
CA ASN A 74 7.01 -6.96 -7.02
C ASN A 74 7.57 -5.94 -5.99
N ILE A 75 6.72 -5.24 -5.24
CA ILE A 75 7.14 -4.29 -4.20
C ILE A 75 7.23 -5.00 -2.84
N LYS A 76 8.30 -4.74 -2.09
CA LYS A 76 8.51 -5.26 -0.74
C LYS A 76 8.92 -4.16 0.21
N PHE A 77 8.32 -4.11 1.40
CA PHE A 77 8.80 -3.25 2.47
C PHE A 77 10.02 -3.89 3.14
N TYR A 78 11.06 -3.10 3.35
CA TYR A 78 12.27 -3.56 4.03
C TYR A 78 12.54 -2.82 5.34
N SER A 79 11.97 -1.64 5.53
CA SER A 79 12.13 -0.90 6.78
C SER A 79 10.93 -0.03 7.08
N HIS A 80 10.72 0.21 8.37
CA HIS A 80 9.84 1.24 8.87
C HIS A 80 10.63 2.14 9.82
N ARG A 81 10.48 3.46 9.70
CA ARG A 81 11.17 4.44 10.55
C ARG A 81 10.19 5.43 11.11
N LYS A 82 10.20 5.64 12.43
CA LYS A 82 9.46 6.73 13.07
C LYS A 82 10.15 8.04 12.71
N LEU A 83 9.45 8.92 12.01
CA LEU A 83 9.97 10.23 11.61
C LEU A 83 9.75 11.29 12.69
N ASN A 84 8.59 11.24 13.34
CA ASN A 84 8.24 12.14 14.43
C ASN A 84 7.47 11.36 15.52
N MET A 85 7.74 11.72 16.77
CA MET A 85 7.03 11.23 17.96
C MET A 85 6.59 12.44 18.79
N GLY A 86 5.43 12.99 18.44
CA GLY A 86 4.87 14.17 19.08
C GLY A 86 3.82 13.81 20.13
N LEU A 87 3.45 14.78 20.96
CA LEU A 87 2.33 14.60 21.89
C LEU A 87 1.01 14.37 21.14
N MET A 88 0.78 15.14 20.06
CA MET A 88 -0.48 15.15 19.31
C MET A 88 -0.48 14.23 18.09
N SER A 89 0.59 14.22 17.29
CA SER A 89 0.72 13.36 16.11
C SER A 89 2.08 12.67 16.05
N ASP A 90 2.09 11.50 15.43
CA ASP A 90 3.29 10.74 15.10
C ASP A 90 3.29 10.46 13.58
N SER A 91 4.47 10.23 13.03
CA SER A 91 4.59 9.79 11.63
C SER A 91 5.58 8.65 11.49
N ILE A 92 5.24 7.73 10.57
CA ILE A 92 6.05 6.57 10.23
C ILE A 92 6.29 6.55 8.71
N MET A 93 7.50 6.22 8.31
CA MET A 93 7.91 6.03 6.93
C MET A 93 8.15 4.54 6.69
N TYR A 94 7.45 3.96 5.72
CA TYR A 94 7.73 2.65 5.17
C TYR A 94 8.56 2.81 3.90
N SER A 95 9.73 2.18 3.85
CA SER A 95 10.58 2.20 2.67
C SER A 95 10.48 0.86 1.94
N SER A 96 10.36 0.95 0.62
CA SER A 96 10.15 -0.22 -0.23
C SER A 96 11.25 -0.41 -1.28
N TYR A 97 11.35 -1.65 -1.75
CA TYR A 97 12.26 -2.02 -2.83
C TYR A 97 11.60 -3.07 -3.73
N LYS A 98 12.11 -3.20 -4.95
CA LYS A 98 11.81 -4.30 -5.86
C LYS A 98 13.01 -5.23 -5.97
N ASN A 99 12.75 -6.53 -6.09
CA ASN A 99 13.81 -7.51 -6.32
C ASN A 99 13.85 -7.88 -7.81
N ILE A 100 14.89 -7.43 -8.52
CA ILE A 100 15.09 -7.68 -9.95
C ILE A 100 16.19 -8.73 -10.10
N SER A 101 15.78 -9.98 -10.30
CA SER A 101 16.68 -11.13 -10.48
C SER A 101 17.76 -11.25 -9.37
N GLY A 102 17.41 -10.97 -8.12
CA GLY A 102 18.30 -11.02 -6.96
C GLY A 102 18.92 -9.66 -6.57
N GLN A 103 18.66 -8.61 -7.34
CA GLN A 103 19.18 -7.26 -7.09
C GLN A 103 18.10 -6.35 -6.49
N PRO A 104 18.31 -5.74 -5.32
CA PRO A 104 17.35 -4.80 -4.74
C PRO A 104 17.44 -3.44 -5.44
N VAL A 105 16.30 -2.91 -5.86
CA VAL A 105 16.15 -1.56 -6.41
C VAL A 105 15.23 -0.76 -5.51
N LYS A 106 15.68 0.40 -5.02
CA LYS A 106 14.85 1.29 -4.22
C LYS A 106 13.57 1.65 -5.00
N TRP A 107 12.43 1.56 -4.32
CA TRP A 107 11.12 1.93 -4.88
C TRP A 107 10.58 3.17 -4.18
N ILE A 108 9.41 3.14 -3.57
CA ILE A 108 8.78 4.31 -2.93
C ILE A 108 9.02 4.37 -1.42
N ASP A 109 9.02 5.59 -0.88
CA ASP A 109 8.88 5.86 0.54
C ASP A 109 7.44 6.32 0.84
N GLU A 110 6.74 5.61 1.74
CA GLU A 110 5.36 5.87 2.13
C GLU A 110 5.29 6.41 3.57
N ILE A 111 4.81 7.64 3.71
CA ILE A 111 4.72 8.34 4.99
C ILE A 111 3.27 8.35 5.43
N TYR A 112 3.01 7.80 6.61
CA TYR A 112 1.71 7.85 7.27
C TYR A 112 1.82 8.68 8.54
N GLU A 113 0.87 9.59 8.72
CA GLU A 113 0.70 10.35 9.95
C GLU A 113 -0.53 9.81 10.69
N TYR A 114 -0.42 9.66 12.01
CA TYR A 114 -1.54 9.26 12.86
C TYR A 114 -1.57 10.10 14.14
N ASP A 115 -2.78 10.44 14.57
CA ASP A 115 -3.06 11.27 15.74
C ASP A 115 -4.27 10.73 16.50
N VAL A 116 -4.88 11.54 17.38
CA VAL A 116 -6.08 11.15 18.14
C VAL A 116 -7.37 11.13 17.29
N TRP A 117 -7.37 11.79 16.14
CA TRP A 117 -8.52 11.95 15.25
C TRP A 117 -8.53 10.91 14.13
N GLY A 118 -7.37 10.36 13.77
CA GLY A 118 -7.27 9.27 12.81
C GLY A 118 -5.87 9.07 12.29
N TYR A 119 -5.78 8.64 11.04
CA TYR A 119 -4.53 8.54 10.30
C TYR A 119 -4.74 8.92 8.84
N MET A 120 -3.68 9.32 8.17
CA MET A 120 -3.69 9.62 6.74
C MET A 120 -2.33 9.36 6.10
N SER A 121 -2.35 8.97 4.83
CA SER A 121 -1.13 8.99 4.00
C SER A 121 -0.76 10.44 3.69
N ARG A 122 0.54 10.74 3.81
CA ARG A 122 1.16 12.02 3.46
C ARG A 122 2.08 11.90 2.25
N SER A 123 2.28 10.70 1.72
CA SER A 123 3.12 10.51 0.54
C SER A 123 2.43 10.99 -0.72
N HIS A 124 3.21 11.68 -1.55
CA HIS A 124 2.85 11.89 -2.95
C HIS A 124 3.40 10.69 -3.72
N ASN A 125 2.51 9.73 -3.98
CA ASN A 125 2.75 8.57 -4.84
C ASN A 125 1.90 8.70 -6.08
N GLY A 126 2.44 8.31 -7.23
CA GLY A 126 1.75 8.42 -8.49
C GLY A 126 2.68 8.23 -9.67
N ASN A 127 2.12 8.48 -10.84
CA ASN A 127 2.81 8.32 -12.10
C ASN A 127 3.01 9.70 -12.74
N THR A 128 4.14 9.86 -13.40
CA THR A 128 4.44 11.01 -14.26
C THR A 128 4.79 10.51 -15.65
N HIS A 129 4.69 11.41 -16.62
CA HIS A 129 5.16 11.21 -17.99
C HIS A 129 6.34 12.15 -18.25
N LEU A 130 7.10 11.89 -19.31
CA LEU A 130 8.08 12.83 -19.81
C LEU A 130 7.37 13.99 -20.51
N GLU A 131 7.74 15.23 -20.21
CA GLU A 131 7.09 16.42 -20.78
C GLU A 131 7.26 16.45 -22.31
N GLU A 132 8.38 15.95 -22.82
CA GLU A 132 8.69 15.86 -24.24
C GLU A 132 7.71 14.92 -24.98
N GLU A 133 7.27 13.84 -24.33
CA GLU A 133 6.33 12.88 -24.91
C GLU A 133 4.89 13.42 -24.94
N LEU A 134 4.55 14.38 -24.06
CA LEU A 134 3.21 15.01 -24.01
C LEU A 134 2.92 15.90 -25.23
N SER A 135 3.95 16.34 -25.94
CA SER A 135 3.82 17.24 -27.10
C SER A 135 3.24 16.56 -28.35
N ASN A 136 3.34 15.23 -28.44
CA ASN A 136 2.74 14.41 -29.49
C ASN A 136 1.43 13.78 -29.00
N ILE A 137 0.38 14.60 -28.87
CA ILE A 137 -0.94 14.20 -28.31
C ILE A 137 -1.58 13.04 -29.07
N ASP A 138 -1.31 12.89 -30.38
CA ASP A 138 -1.81 11.77 -31.20
C ASP A 138 -1.24 10.39 -30.78
N GLU A 139 -0.14 10.37 -30.01
CA GLU A 139 0.52 9.15 -29.49
C GLU A 139 0.30 8.96 -27.98
N ALA A 140 -0.62 9.71 -27.36
CA ALA A 140 -0.92 9.63 -25.92
C ALA A 140 -1.18 8.19 -25.41
N GLU A 141 -1.64 7.30 -26.30
CA GLU A 141 -1.86 5.86 -26.10
C GLU A 141 -0.58 5.07 -25.77
N THR A 142 0.61 5.60 -26.07
CA THR A 142 1.91 4.94 -25.88
C THR A 142 2.76 5.54 -24.76
N LEU A 143 2.26 6.59 -24.09
CA LEU A 143 2.99 7.29 -23.04
C LEU A 143 3.42 6.33 -21.94
N GLN A 144 4.72 6.33 -21.68
CA GLN A 144 5.28 5.52 -20.62
C GLN A 144 4.97 6.18 -19.28
N ASP A 145 4.52 5.37 -18.32
CA ASP A 145 4.38 5.81 -16.95
C ASP A 145 5.72 5.65 -16.23
N TYR A 146 6.11 6.67 -15.49
CA TYR A 146 7.25 6.63 -14.58
C TYR A 146 6.78 6.91 -13.17
N ASN A 147 7.37 6.22 -12.20
CA ASN A 147 7.12 6.49 -10.80
C ASN A 147 7.68 7.86 -10.41
N ILE A 148 6.89 8.72 -9.77
CA ILE A 148 7.31 10.09 -9.47
C ILE A 148 8.48 10.21 -8.47
N GLN A 149 8.72 9.20 -7.63
CA GLN A 149 9.81 9.24 -6.65
C GLN A 149 11.11 8.68 -7.20
N THR A 150 11.04 7.63 -8.02
CA THR A 150 12.23 6.91 -8.50
C THR A 150 12.57 7.13 -9.95
N MET A 151 11.63 7.71 -10.72
CA MET A 151 11.69 7.84 -12.18
C MET A 151 11.92 6.50 -12.89
N GLN A 152 11.63 5.38 -12.21
CA GLN A 152 11.64 4.06 -12.81
C GLN A 152 10.35 3.85 -13.58
N ARG A 153 10.43 3.10 -14.69
CA ARG A 153 9.27 2.78 -15.53
C ARG A 153 8.27 1.92 -14.74
N GLU A 154 7.01 2.34 -14.79
CA GLU A 154 5.87 1.60 -14.25
C GLU A 154 5.32 0.62 -15.29
N MET A 155 4.79 -0.49 -14.81
CA MET A 155 4.16 -1.51 -15.66
C MET A 155 2.67 -1.21 -15.87
N ARG A 156 2.13 -1.66 -17.01
CA ARG A 156 0.69 -1.65 -17.30
C ARG A 156 0.18 -3.07 -17.55
N PHE A 157 -1.10 -3.29 -17.25
CA PHE A 157 -1.76 -4.59 -17.29
C PHE A 157 -2.99 -4.56 -18.19
N TYR A 158 -3.09 -5.52 -19.10
CA TYR A 158 -4.13 -5.57 -20.14
C TYR A 158 -5.14 -6.67 -19.81
N LEU A 159 -6.40 -6.29 -19.63
CA LEU A 159 -7.47 -7.24 -19.31
C LEU A 159 -7.71 -8.21 -20.50
N PRO A 160 -7.82 -9.53 -20.25
CA PRO A 160 -7.97 -10.51 -21.32
C PRO A 160 -9.30 -10.38 -22.06
N PHE A 161 -10.38 -9.97 -21.38
CA PHE A 161 -11.71 -9.79 -21.97
C PHE A 161 -11.92 -8.43 -22.68
N MET A 162 -10.94 -7.53 -22.63
CA MET A 162 -11.02 -6.19 -23.25
C MET A 162 -10.28 -6.12 -24.59
N LYS A 163 -10.75 -5.24 -25.48
CA LYS A 163 -10.04 -4.90 -26.73
C LYS A 163 -9.41 -3.52 -26.59
N TYR A 164 -8.11 -3.45 -26.82
CA TYR A 164 -7.33 -2.21 -26.76
C TYR A 164 -6.96 -1.76 -28.17
N VAL A 165 -6.76 -0.45 -28.35
CA VAL A 165 -6.28 0.12 -29.61
C VAL A 165 -4.88 -0.41 -29.92
N ASN A 166 -4.01 -0.41 -28.90
CA ASN A 166 -2.65 -0.93 -28.99
C ASN A 166 -2.32 -1.84 -27.80
N TYR A 167 -1.52 -2.87 -28.05
CA TYR A 167 -0.97 -3.76 -27.03
C TYR A 167 0.54 -3.55 -26.93
N ALA A 168 1.00 -3.08 -25.78
CA ALA A 168 2.43 -2.96 -25.53
C ALA A 168 3.10 -4.34 -25.58
N ASN A 169 4.23 -4.43 -26.27
CA ASN A 169 5.03 -5.65 -26.34
C ASN A 169 6.53 -5.32 -26.32
N ASP A 170 6.99 -4.92 -25.14
CA ASP A 170 8.40 -4.60 -24.89
C ASP A 170 9.32 -5.83 -25.02
N LEU A 171 8.77 -7.07 -25.06
CA LEU A 171 9.56 -8.27 -25.29
C LEU A 171 10.21 -8.25 -26.68
N ASN A 172 9.59 -7.63 -27.68
CA ASN A 172 10.13 -7.60 -29.05
C ASN A 172 11.53 -6.96 -29.13
N GLN A 173 11.81 -5.97 -28.29
CA GLN A 173 13.08 -5.23 -28.26
C GLN A 173 13.92 -5.55 -27.01
N ILE A 174 13.51 -6.54 -26.20
CA ILE A 174 14.18 -6.81 -24.91
C ILE A 174 15.65 -7.21 -25.09
N GLY A 175 16.00 -7.82 -26.23
CA GLY A 175 17.36 -8.24 -26.57
C GLY A 175 18.36 -7.10 -26.72
N ASP A 176 17.89 -5.87 -26.91
CA ASP A 176 18.76 -4.70 -27.04
C ASP A 176 19.39 -4.29 -25.70
N LEU A 177 18.80 -4.76 -24.58
CA LEU A 177 19.25 -4.48 -23.21
C LEU A 177 20.38 -5.42 -22.78
N LYS A 178 21.49 -5.42 -23.53
CA LYS A 178 22.65 -6.28 -23.23
C LYS A 178 23.18 -6.04 -21.81
N ASN A 179 23.62 -7.13 -21.16
CA ASN A 179 24.20 -7.12 -19.79
C ASN A 179 23.27 -6.59 -18.70
N LYS A 180 21.95 -6.65 -18.89
CA LYS A 180 20.96 -6.23 -17.89
C LYS A 180 20.13 -7.40 -17.35
N VAL A 181 19.45 -7.12 -16.26
CA VAL A 181 18.30 -7.88 -15.76
C VAL A 181 17.08 -6.96 -15.76
N ALA A 182 15.89 -7.53 -15.91
CA ALA A 182 14.66 -6.75 -15.98
C ALA A 182 13.51 -7.43 -15.22
N GLU A 183 12.49 -6.64 -14.92
CA GLU A 183 11.14 -7.14 -14.67
C GLU A 183 10.21 -6.81 -15.83
N VAL A 184 9.25 -7.69 -16.09
CA VAL A 184 8.25 -7.53 -17.14
C VAL A 184 6.90 -7.99 -16.60
N ALA A 185 5.87 -7.15 -16.73
CA ALA A 185 4.48 -7.55 -16.56
C ALA A 185 4.01 -8.24 -17.84
N LEU A 186 3.58 -9.49 -17.70
CA LEU A 186 2.95 -10.28 -18.75
C LEU A 186 1.45 -10.27 -18.48
N SER A 187 0.67 -9.74 -19.41
CA SER A 187 -0.78 -9.88 -19.43
C SER A 187 -1.15 -11.05 -20.33
N PHE A 188 -1.96 -11.97 -19.81
CA PHE A 188 -2.33 -13.18 -20.53
C PHE A 188 -3.49 -12.96 -21.49
N ASP A 189 -3.67 -13.87 -22.44
CA ASP A 189 -4.79 -13.90 -23.39
C ASP A 189 -6.12 -14.30 -22.73
N LYS A 190 -6.05 -15.04 -21.62
CA LYS A 190 -7.17 -15.46 -20.79
C LYS A 190 -6.72 -15.65 -19.34
N ALA A 191 -7.66 -15.95 -18.44
CA ALA A 191 -7.33 -16.42 -17.10
C ALA A 191 -6.62 -17.78 -17.15
N TYR A 192 -5.57 -17.91 -16.34
CA TYR A 192 -4.89 -19.17 -16.08
C TYR A 192 -4.91 -19.49 -14.59
N THR A 193 -4.85 -20.78 -14.28
CA THR A 193 -4.56 -21.27 -12.93
C THR A 193 -3.06 -21.26 -12.67
N MET A 194 -2.70 -21.34 -11.39
CA MET A 194 -1.29 -21.36 -10.99
C MET A 194 -0.50 -22.51 -11.60
N ASP A 195 -1.09 -23.71 -11.59
CA ASP A 195 -0.46 -24.91 -12.14
C ASP A 195 -0.25 -24.81 -13.66
N GLU A 196 -1.15 -24.12 -14.37
CA GLU A 196 -0.97 -23.85 -15.79
C GLU A 196 0.18 -22.87 -16.03
N ILE A 197 0.24 -21.77 -15.27
CA ILE A 197 1.31 -20.77 -15.38
C ILE A 197 2.68 -21.42 -15.19
N MET A 198 2.83 -22.26 -14.16
CA MET A 198 4.09 -22.95 -13.88
C MET A 198 4.49 -23.94 -14.98
N ARG A 199 3.55 -24.42 -15.81
CA ARG A 199 3.82 -25.30 -16.95
C ARG A 199 4.14 -24.54 -18.23
N ILE A 200 3.51 -23.39 -18.46
CA ILE A 200 3.67 -22.61 -19.71
C ILE A 200 4.87 -21.66 -19.66
N LEU A 201 5.29 -21.21 -18.47
CA LEU A 201 6.44 -20.32 -18.33
C LEU A 201 7.75 -21.09 -18.62
N PRO A 202 8.67 -20.52 -19.44
CA PRO A 202 9.95 -21.13 -19.73
C PRO A 202 10.83 -21.29 -18.47
N LYS A 203 11.69 -22.30 -18.48
CA LYS A 203 12.69 -22.49 -17.42
C LYS A 203 13.60 -21.26 -17.32
N GLY A 204 13.82 -20.76 -16.11
CA GLY A 204 14.69 -19.60 -15.85
C GLY A 204 13.98 -18.24 -15.93
N VAL A 205 12.69 -18.21 -16.28
CA VAL A 205 11.79 -17.07 -16.06
C VAL A 205 11.12 -17.24 -14.71
N GLN A 206 11.35 -16.31 -13.80
CA GLN A 206 10.83 -16.42 -12.43
C GLN A 206 9.60 -15.52 -12.25
N PRO A 207 8.40 -16.06 -12.00
CA PRO A 207 7.24 -15.25 -11.64
C PRO A 207 7.36 -14.78 -10.18
N VAL A 208 7.41 -13.46 -10.00
CA VAL A 208 7.61 -12.81 -8.70
C VAL A 208 6.34 -12.15 -8.16
N TRP A 209 5.31 -12.01 -8.99
CA TRP A 209 4.01 -11.49 -8.58
C TRP A 209 2.91 -11.96 -9.54
N PHE A 210 1.72 -12.24 -9.02
CA PHE A 210 0.59 -12.83 -9.75
C PHE A 210 -0.61 -11.90 -9.71
N TRP A 211 -1.06 -11.42 -10.87
CA TRP A 211 -2.22 -10.54 -11.02
C TRP A 211 -3.50 -11.36 -10.98
N VAL A 212 -4.25 -11.25 -9.89
CA VAL A 212 -5.49 -12.01 -9.68
C VAL A 212 -6.63 -11.33 -10.42
N ASP A 213 -7.49 -12.15 -11.03
CA ASP A 213 -8.76 -11.69 -11.57
C ASP A 213 -9.71 -11.32 -10.42
N THR A 214 -9.84 -10.02 -10.20
CA THR A 214 -10.79 -9.41 -9.26
C THR A 214 -11.84 -8.57 -9.97
N TYR A 215 -12.11 -8.87 -11.25
CA TYR A 215 -12.95 -8.04 -12.11
C TYR A 215 -14.30 -8.72 -12.36
N ASN A 216 -15.34 -7.89 -12.50
CA ASN A 216 -16.64 -8.37 -12.95
C ASN A 216 -16.79 -8.13 -14.45
N GLU A 217 -16.54 -9.15 -15.27
CA GLU A 217 -16.60 -9.00 -16.74
C GLU A 217 -17.95 -8.46 -17.26
N LYS A 218 -19.06 -8.66 -16.52
CA LYS A 218 -20.38 -8.13 -16.89
C LYS A 218 -20.48 -6.62 -16.72
N LYS A 219 -19.62 -6.04 -15.90
CA LYS A 219 -19.47 -4.61 -15.63
C LYS A 219 -18.23 -4.05 -16.32
N ARG A 220 -17.86 -4.60 -17.47
CA ARG A 220 -16.65 -4.19 -18.21
C ARG A 220 -16.53 -2.69 -18.42
N ASP A 221 -17.65 -1.98 -18.60
CA ASP A 221 -17.66 -0.52 -18.82
C ASP A 221 -17.20 0.27 -17.58
N GLU A 222 -17.23 -0.32 -16.38
CA GLU A 222 -16.69 0.28 -15.14
C GLU A 222 -15.15 0.26 -15.11
N TYR A 223 -14.52 -0.62 -15.91
CA TYR A 223 -13.05 -0.75 -16.04
C TYR A 223 -12.53 -0.14 -17.35
N VAL A 224 -13.41 0.46 -18.13
CA VAL A 224 -13.05 1.14 -19.37
C VAL A 224 -12.48 2.51 -19.02
N GLY A 225 -11.20 2.72 -19.34
CA GLY A 225 -10.61 4.05 -19.37
C GLY A 225 -11.17 4.90 -20.51
N LEU A 226 -10.32 5.74 -21.11
CA LEU A 226 -10.70 6.41 -22.35
C LEU A 226 -10.91 5.37 -23.47
N THR A 227 -11.90 5.57 -24.34
CA THR A 227 -12.13 4.75 -25.54
C THR A 227 -11.93 5.56 -26.80
N ASP A 228 -11.46 4.87 -27.85
CA ASP A 228 -11.45 5.44 -29.18
C ASP A 228 -12.91 5.55 -29.69
N PRO A 229 -13.38 6.74 -30.07
CA PRO A 229 -14.77 6.98 -30.44
C PRO A 229 -15.17 6.31 -31.78
N LYS A 230 -14.21 5.86 -32.60
CA LYS A 230 -14.49 5.23 -33.90
C LYS A 230 -14.62 3.71 -33.78
N THR A 231 -13.81 3.10 -32.93
CA THR A 231 -13.65 1.65 -32.80
C THR A 231 -14.25 1.10 -31.50
N GLY A 232 -14.45 1.94 -30.49
CA GLY A 232 -14.89 1.54 -29.15
C GLY A 232 -13.82 0.76 -28.36
N ALA A 233 -12.59 0.71 -28.86
CA ALA A 233 -11.48 0.04 -28.18
C ALA A 233 -10.93 0.92 -27.05
N VAL A 234 -10.42 0.29 -26.00
CA VAL A 234 -9.85 0.97 -24.84
C VAL A 234 -8.47 1.53 -25.19
N LEU A 235 -8.22 2.77 -24.77
CA LEU A 235 -6.98 3.50 -25.02
C LEU A 235 -5.91 3.18 -23.98
N ASN A 236 -6.31 3.03 -22.72
CA ASN A 236 -5.37 2.87 -21.61
C ASN A 236 -5.55 1.54 -20.87
N ALA A 237 -4.44 0.84 -20.67
CA ALA A 237 -4.36 -0.35 -19.83
C ALA A 237 -4.33 0.00 -18.33
N GLU A 238 -4.59 -1.01 -17.49
CA GLU A 238 -4.62 -0.87 -16.03
C GLU A 238 -3.23 -0.49 -15.49
N LYS A 239 -3.19 0.48 -14.57
CA LYS A 239 -1.94 0.90 -13.92
C LYS A 239 -1.52 -0.13 -12.87
N SER A 240 -0.21 -0.29 -12.66
CA SER A 240 0.37 -1.14 -11.61
C SER A 240 -0.18 -0.88 -10.20
N THR A 241 -0.61 0.35 -9.92
CA THR A 241 -1.17 0.75 -8.62
C THR A 241 -2.64 0.38 -8.42
N LEU A 242 -3.33 -0.07 -9.48
CA LEU A 242 -4.77 -0.37 -9.47
C LEU A 242 -5.07 -1.87 -9.58
N VAL A 243 -4.04 -2.70 -9.76
CA VAL A 243 -4.18 -4.15 -9.87
C VAL A 243 -3.96 -4.85 -8.54
N TYR A 244 -4.76 -5.88 -8.29
CA TYR A 244 -4.65 -6.73 -7.11
C TYR A 244 -4.00 -8.07 -7.42
N GLY A 245 -3.10 -8.51 -6.56
CA GLY A 245 -2.36 -9.74 -6.76
C GLY A 245 -1.47 -10.09 -5.58
N PHE A 246 -0.70 -11.16 -5.71
CA PHE A 246 0.11 -11.66 -4.60
C PHE A 246 1.52 -12.04 -5.02
N THR A 247 2.42 -12.04 -4.04
CA THR A 247 3.83 -12.32 -4.24
C THR A 247 4.05 -13.77 -4.70
N GLY A 248 4.94 -13.95 -5.69
CA GLY A 248 5.38 -15.25 -6.15
C GLY A 248 6.32 -15.96 -5.18
N SER A 249 7.09 -16.93 -5.68
CA SER A 249 8.05 -17.69 -4.88
C SER A 249 9.48 -17.41 -5.34
N TYR A 250 10.38 -17.36 -4.36
CA TYR A 250 11.82 -17.30 -4.58
C TYR A 250 12.52 -18.64 -4.33
N ALA A 251 11.74 -19.68 -4.01
CA ALA A 251 12.25 -21.02 -3.87
C ALA A 251 12.67 -21.60 -5.23
N LYS A 252 13.56 -22.59 -5.17
CA LYS A 252 14.07 -23.29 -6.36
C LYS A 252 13.43 -24.65 -6.57
N LYS A 253 12.89 -25.25 -5.50
CA LYS A 253 12.25 -26.57 -5.55
C LYS A 253 10.76 -26.40 -5.79
N GLU A 254 10.20 -27.27 -6.63
CA GLU A 254 8.80 -27.21 -7.01
C GLU A 254 7.85 -27.35 -5.81
N GLU A 255 8.18 -28.20 -4.82
CA GLU A 255 7.33 -28.36 -3.63
C GLU A 255 7.31 -27.08 -2.77
N GLU A 256 8.48 -26.47 -2.56
CA GLU A 256 8.61 -25.21 -1.80
C GLU A 256 7.89 -24.06 -2.51
N ILE A 257 7.98 -24.03 -3.85
CA ILE A 257 7.27 -23.07 -4.69
C ILE A 257 5.75 -23.21 -4.50
N LYS A 258 5.21 -24.43 -4.55
CA LYS A 258 3.78 -24.70 -4.32
C LYS A 258 3.34 -24.29 -2.91
N MET A 259 4.15 -24.57 -1.89
CA MET A 259 3.86 -24.16 -0.51
C MET A 259 3.82 -22.64 -0.35
N ASP A 260 4.78 -21.92 -0.92
CA ASP A 260 4.79 -20.45 -0.91
C ASP A 260 3.54 -19.88 -1.58
N PHE A 261 3.14 -20.44 -2.72
CA PHE A 261 1.94 -19.99 -3.44
C PHE A 261 0.66 -20.22 -2.64
N GLU A 262 0.52 -21.40 -2.01
CA GLU A 262 -0.62 -21.66 -1.14
C GLU A 262 -0.66 -20.70 0.06
N ARG A 263 0.50 -20.34 0.62
CA ARG A 263 0.59 -19.36 1.70
C ARG A 263 0.22 -17.96 1.22
N HIS A 264 0.86 -17.47 0.17
CA HIS A 264 0.66 -16.10 -0.32
C HIS A 264 -0.75 -15.86 -0.87
N SER A 265 -1.36 -16.86 -1.52
CA SER A 265 -2.77 -16.77 -1.97
C SER A 265 -3.75 -16.70 -0.78
N LYS A 266 -3.48 -17.41 0.32
CA LYS A 266 -4.28 -17.30 1.56
C LYS A 266 -4.11 -15.94 2.22
N GLU A 267 -2.88 -15.45 2.30
CA GLU A 267 -2.57 -14.11 2.82
C GLU A 267 -3.26 -13.03 2.00
N PHE A 268 -3.21 -13.13 0.67
CA PHE A 268 -3.93 -12.26 -0.25
C PHE A 268 -5.44 -12.24 0.02
N MET A 269 -6.08 -13.41 0.12
CA MET A 269 -7.51 -13.48 0.43
C MET A 269 -7.86 -12.84 1.79
N GLY A 270 -7.01 -13.05 2.81
CA GLY A 270 -7.19 -12.43 4.13
C GLY A 270 -6.99 -10.92 4.12
N ALA A 271 -6.02 -10.42 3.35
CA ALA A 271 -5.77 -9.00 3.17
C ALA A 271 -6.89 -8.32 2.36
N MET A 272 -7.34 -8.91 1.26
CA MET A 272 -8.49 -8.42 0.49
C MET A 272 -9.75 -8.34 1.35
N LYS A 273 -10.00 -9.35 2.19
CA LYS A 273 -11.10 -9.31 3.17
C LYS A 273 -10.95 -8.15 4.15
N THR A 274 -9.75 -7.96 4.69
CA THR A 274 -9.46 -6.87 5.63
C THR A 274 -9.74 -5.51 5.02
N LEU A 275 -9.35 -5.30 3.77
CA LEU A 275 -9.60 -4.04 3.04
C LEU A 275 -11.09 -3.86 2.72
N ALA A 276 -11.79 -4.94 2.35
CA ALA A 276 -13.22 -4.89 2.05
C ALA A 276 -14.11 -4.59 3.29
N GLU A 277 -13.62 -4.91 4.49
CA GLU A 277 -14.28 -4.65 5.77
C GLU A 277 -13.91 -3.27 6.37
N ASP A 278 -12.93 -2.55 5.82
CA ASP A 278 -12.57 -1.21 6.30
C ASP A 278 -13.55 -0.15 5.80
N GLU A 279 -14.38 0.37 6.70
CA GLU A 279 -15.38 1.40 6.42
C GLU A 279 -14.78 2.74 5.97
N ARG A 280 -13.48 2.98 6.17
CA ARG A 280 -12.80 4.21 5.73
C ARG A 280 -12.41 4.21 4.26
N HIS A 281 -12.74 3.16 3.49
CA HIS A 281 -12.23 2.99 2.14
C HIS A 281 -13.27 2.93 1.00
N MET A 282 -12.74 3.15 -0.20
CA MET A 282 -13.40 3.31 -1.51
C MET A 282 -13.96 1.97 -2.02
N ASP A 283 -15.07 2.04 -2.78
CA ASP A 283 -15.88 0.90 -3.24
C ASP A 283 -15.09 -0.24 -3.95
N ASN A 284 -13.93 0.08 -4.55
CA ASN A 284 -13.18 -0.84 -5.40
C ASN A 284 -12.71 -2.12 -4.69
N ALA A 285 -12.08 -2.03 -3.50
CA ALA A 285 -11.57 -3.23 -2.82
C ALA A 285 -12.70 -4.17 -2.37
N LYS A 286 -13.83 -3.60 -1.97
CA LYS A 286 -15.04 -4.33 -1.58
C LYS A 286 -15.65 -5.07 -2.77
N ASP A 287 -15.72 -4.42 -3.92
CA ASP A 287 -16.22 -5.05 -5.15
C ASP A 287 -15.27 -6.11 -5.67
N SER A 288 -13.97 -5.83 -5.73
CA SER A 288 -12.93 -6.80 -6.06
C SER A 288 -12.97 -8.04 -5.16
N TYR A 289 -13.15 -7.87 -3.85
CA TYR A 289 -13.26 -9.00 -2.93
C TYR A 289 -14.53 -9.83 -3.15
N LYS A 290 -15.66 -9.21 -3.56
CA LYS A 290 -16.90 -9.95 -3.85
C LYS A 290 -16.72 -10.95 -4.99
N GLU A 291 -15.92 -10.62 -5.99
CA GLU A 291 -15.66 -11.49 -7.14
C GLU A 291 -14.85 -12.75 -6.75
N ILE A 292 -13.94 -12.63 -5.78
CA ILE A 292 -13.03 -13.72 -5.40
C ILE A 292 -13.41 -14.47 -4.11
N LYS A 293 -14.28 -13.92 -3.24
CA LYS A 293 -14.53 -14.45 -1.87
C LYS A 293 -14.96 -15.91 -1.78
N ASN A 294 -15.56 -16.46 -2.84
CA ASN A 294 -16.05 -17.84 -2.89
C ASN A 294 -15.07 -18.79 -3.59
N THR A 295 -13.97 -18.26 -4.13
CA THR A 295 -12.92 -19.01 -4.80
C THR A 295 -11.89 -19.45 -3.76
N LYS A 296 -11.46 -20.71 -3.85
CA LYS A 296 -10.38 -21.19 -2.98
C LYS A 296 -9.07 -20.50 -3.36
N PRO A 297 -8.21 -20.12 -2.40
CA PRO A 297 -6.96 -19.41 -2.69
C PRO A 297 -6.10 -20.02 -3.80
N LYS A 298 -5.98 -21.36 -3.82
CA LYS A 298 -5.21 -22.09 -4.84
C LYS A 298 -5.83 -22.13 -6.24
N ASP A 299 -7.14 -21.86 -6.32
CA ASP A 299 -7.94 -21.95 -7.54
C ASP A 299 -8.25 -20.52 -8.08
N LEU A 300 -7.59 -19.49 -7.55
CA LEU A 300 -7.77 -18.11 -8.00
C LEU A 300 -7.36 -17.97 -9.48
N PRO A 301 -8.24 -17.38 -10.33
CA PRO A 301 -7.88 -17.07 -11.71
C PRO A 301 -6.86 -15.94 -11.77
N ILE A 302 -5.87 -16.09 -12.64
CA ILE A 302 -4.75 -15.15 -12.80
C ILE A 302 -4.76 -14.59 -14.23
N TYR A 303 -4.81 -13.27 -14.36
CA TYR A 303 -4.79 -12.56 -15.66
C TYR A 303 -3.39 -12.20 -16.13
N GLY A 304 -2.38 -12.30 -15.26
CA GLY A 304 -1.01 -11.99 -15.63
C GLY A 304 -0.04 -12.24 -14.51
N VAL A 305 1.24 -12.06 -14.82
CA VAL A 305 2.33 -12.20 -13.87
C VAL A 305 3.38 -11.13 -14.10
N VAL A 306 4.03 -10.69 -13.03
CA VAL A 306 5.33 -10.02 -13.17
C VAL A 306 6.40 -11.09 -13.07
N VAL A 307 7.26 -11.12 -14.08
CA VAL A 307 8.43 -12.00 -14.12
C VAL A 307 9.70 -11.18 -14.00
N THR A 308 10.73 -11.77 -13.42
CA THR A 308 12.08 -11.22 -13.47
C THR A 308 13.08 -12.24 -13.98
N GLY A 309 14.15 -11.75 -14.61
CA GLY A 309 15.24 -12.60 -15.05
C GLY A 309 16.29 -11.85 -15.85
N LYS A 310 17.28 -12.62 -16.31
CA LYS A 310 18.22 -12.14 -17.31
C LYS A 310 17.51 -11.95 -18.64
N ILE A 311 18.01 -11.01 -19.43
CA ILE A 311 17.43 -10.68 -20.73
C ILE A 311 17.37 -11.90 -21.65
N GLU A 312 18.39 -12.77 -21.64
CA GLU A 312 18.42 -13.98 -22.47
C GLU A 312 17.29 -14.97 -22.10
N ASN A 313 16.93 -15.05 -20.81
CA ASN A 313 15.81 -15.88 -20.37
C ASN A 313 14.48 -15.23 -20.75
N LEU A 314 14.35 -13.91 -20.60
CA LEU A 314 13.11 -13.19 -20.93
C LEU A 314 12.82 -13.20 -22.44
N GLN A 315 13.85 -13.28 -23.30
CA GLN A 315 13.68 -13.46 -24.74
C GLN A 315 12.92 -14.74 -25.11
N SER A 316 12.98 -15.78 -24.28
CA SER A 316 12.22 -17.02 -24.50
C SER A 316 10.69 -16.83 -24.44
N LEU A 317 10.21 -15.68 -23.97
CA LEU A 317 8.80 -15.30 -23.94
C LEU A 317 8.34 -14.62 -25.25
N GLN A 318 9.26 -14.28 -26.16
CA GLN A 318 8.92 -13.61 -27.42
C GLN A 318 7.99 -14.48 -28.27
N GLY A 319 6.88 -13.90 -28.73
CA GLY A 319 5.90 -14.58 -29.58
C GLY A 319 5.10 -15.69 -28.89
N ALA A 320 5.18 -15.81 -27.56
CA ALA A 320 4.41 -16.81 -26.82
C ALA A 320 2.90 -16.54 -26.96
N PRO A 321 2.08 -17.52 -27.40
CA PRO A 321 0.68 -17.29 -27.77
C PRO A 321 -0.23 -16.98 -26.57
N TYR A 322 0.22 -17.32 -25.35
CA TYR A 322 -0.50 -17.04 -24.11
C TYR A 322 -0.27 -15.61 -23.59
N ILE A 323 0.59 -14.81 -24.24
CA ILE A 323 0.90 -13.44 -23.85
C ILE A 323 0.15 -12.48 -24.77
N LYS A 324 -0.79 -11.72 -24.19
CA LYS A 324 -1.56 -10.70 -24.89
C LYS A 324 -0.82 -9.37 -24.98
N ALA A 325 -0.11 -9.01 -23.91
CA ALA A 325 0.74 -7.83 -23.83
C ALA A 325 1.88 -8.05 -22.85
N ALA A 326 2.99 -7.35 -23.08
CA ALA A 326 4.15 -7.38 -22.20
C ALA A 326 4.72 -5.99 -22.01
N VAL A 327 4.79 -5.53 -20.76
CA VAL A 327 5.29 -4.20 -20.39
C VAL A 327 6.49 -4.36 -19.47
N ARG A 328 7.64 -3.87 -19.90
CA ARG A 328 8.87 -3.84 -19.13
C ARG A 328 8.77 -2.78 -18.04
N GLY A 329 9.10 -3.16 -16.81
CA GLY A 329 9.27 -2.24 -15.69
C GLY A 329 10.74 -1.88 -15.49
N VAL A 330 11.22 -2.07 -14.27
CA VAL A 330 12.59 -1.76 -13.86
C VAL A 330 13.63 -2.60 -14.64
N THR A 331 14.73 -1.95 -15.00
CA THR A 331 15.94 -2.60 -15.53
C THR A 331 17.16 -2.25 -14.71
N VAL A 332 18.05 -3.22 -14.49
CA VAL A 332 19.29 -3.03 -13.70
C VAL A 332 20.46 -3.63 -14.47
N GLU A 333 21.64 -3.04 -14.35
CA GLU A 333 22.87 -3.66 -14.82
C GLU A 333 23.09 -5.00 -14.10
N LYS A 334 23.60 -5.99 -14.82
CA LYS A 334 23.95 -7.28 -14.24
C LYS A 334 25.27 -7.14 -13.45
N TYR A 335 25.32 -7.73 -12.26
CA TYR A 335 26.56 -7.88 -11.49
C TYR A 335 27.62 -8.73 -12.20
#